data_AF-A0A2G9RAB1-F1
#
_entry.id   AF-A0A2G9RAB1-F1
#
_cell.length_a   1.000
_cell.length_b   1.000
_cell.length_c   1.000
_cell.angle_alpha   90.00
_cell.angle_beta   90.00
_cell.angle_gamma   90.00
#
_symmetry.space_group_name_H-M   'P 1'
#
loop_
_entity.id
_entity.type
_entity.pdbx_description
1 polymer ?
#
loop_
_entity_poly.entity_id
_entity_poly.type
_entity_poly.pdbx_seq_one_letter_code
_entity_poly.pdbx_strand_id
1 'polypeptide(L)'
;MKAFHLEYFEEAVNYMLQHPKIKGPGIGLLGHSKGGDLVISMASFLKGITATAVVNGSVANVAADLHYKDITLPAIGYDPKKATFPQPGFIDIGDVFNNPLEEPNRQSLIPVWRADCKFLFIVGEDDRNWKSDFYAQTACKLLEEHGKEKPEVVYYPKAGHYIEPPYYPLCKAFIHKLVGLPCVWGGEPKEHSFAQVDSWQRIQAFFHKHLIQERPSSKL
;
A
#
# COMPACT_ATOMS: atom_id res chain seq x y z
N MET A 1 -2.08 15.45 11.44
CA MET A 1 -2.19 15.93 10.05
C MET A 1 -3.67 15.93 9.71
N LYS A 2 -4.19 16.99 9.09
CA LYS A 2 -5.64 17.10 8.84
C LYS A 2 -6.06 16.58 7.46
N ALA A 3 -5.18 16.70 6.47
CA ALA A 3 -5.40 16.20 5.11
C ALA A 3 -4.06 16.00 4.38
N PHE A 4 -4.10 15.24 3.29
CA PHE A 4 -3.05 15.10 2.29
C PHE A 4 -3.49 15.73 0.97
N HIS A 5 -2.54 16.27 0.20
CA HIS A 5 -2.79 16.86 -1.13
C HIS A 5 -1.89 16.13 -2.15
N LEU A 6 -2.48 15.51 -3.17
CA LEU A 6 -1.72 14.76 -4.17
C LEU A 6 -0.81 15.64 -5.03
N GLU A 7 -1.07 16.95 -5.11
CA GLU A 7 -0.21 17.93 -5.77
C GLU A 7 1.23 17.88 -5.21
N TYR A 8 1.38 17.72 -3.88
CA TYR A 8 2.70 17.58 -3.26
C TYR A 8 3.45 16.34 -3.78
N PHE A 9 2.73 15.24 -3.97
CA PHE A 9 3.32 14.01 -4.50
C PHE A 9 3.56 14.12 -6.01
N GLU A 10 2.71 14.84 -6.75
CA GLU A 10 2.88 15.15 -8.17
C GLU A 10 4.15 15.98 -8.41
N GLU A 11 4.43 16.97 -7.57
CA GLU A 11 5.69 17.72 -7.58
C GLU A 11 6.90 16.80 -7.40
N ALA A 12 6.83 15.85 -6.45
CA ALA A 12 7.90 14.87 -6.23
C ALA A 12 8.10 13.92 -7.43
N VAL A 13 7.01 13.46 -8.07
CA VAL A 13 7.07 12.66 -9.31
C VAL A 13 7.74 13.47 -10.42
N ASN A 14 7.31 14.71 -10.63
CA ASN A 14 7.84 15.59 -11.67
C ASN A 14 9.31 15.92 -11.44
N TYR A 15 9.71 16.19 -10.20
CA TYR A 15 11.11 16.39 -9.83
C TYR A 15 11.97 15.19 -10.19
N MET A 16 11.53 13.98 -9.85
CA MET A 16 12.25 12.75 -10.20
C MET A 16 12.37 12.56 -11.72
N LEU A 17 11.28 12.78 -12.47
CA LEU A 17 11.27 12.61 -13.93
C LEU A 17 12.15 13.62 -14.67
N GLN A 18 12.36 14.82 -14.09
CA GLN A 18 13.22 15.85 -14.68
C GLN A 18 14.71 15.63 -14.36
N HIS A 19 15.04 14.75 -13.40
CA HIS A 19 16.42 14.56 -12.99
C HIS A 19 17.23 13.78 -14.05
N PRO A 20 18.41 14.27 -14.49
CA PRO A 20 19.15 13.72 -15.65
C PRO A 20 19.66 12.29 -15.47
N LYS A 21 19.69 11.78 -14.24
CA LYS A 21 20.09 10.39 -13.93
C LYS A 21 18.90 9.42 -13.82
N ILE A 22 17.67 9.89 -14.00
CA ILE A 22 16.49 9.04 -13.99
C ILE A 22 16.16 8.67 -15.44
N LYS A 23 16.02 7.36 -15.71
CA LYS A 23 15.87 6.83 -17.07
C LYS A 23 14.55 7.24 -17.74
N GLY A 24 13.47 7.32 -16.97
CA GLY A 24 12.11 7.51 -17.50
C GLY A 24 11.63 6.33 -18.39
N PRO A 25 10.49 6.46 -19.09
CA PRO A 25 9.62 7.64 -19.17
C PRO A 25 8.69 7.84 -17.95
N GLY A 26 8.61 6.87 -17.06
CA GLY A 26 7.92 6.95 -15.78
C GLY A 26 8.80 6.47 -14.63
N ILE A 27 8.29 6.54 -13.40
CA ILE A 27 8.96 6.04 -12.20
C ILE A 27 8.22 4.84 -11.58
N GLY A 28 8.92 4.13 -10.70
CA GLY A 28 8.32 3.17 -9.78
C GLY A 28 7.93 3.82 -8.47
N LEU A 29 6.84 3.35 -7.86
CA LEU A 29 6.42 3.73 -6.51
C LEU A 29 6.47 2.51 -5.58
N LEU A 30 7.05 2.68 -4.40
CA LEU A 30 7.04 1.68 -3.34
C LEU A 30 6.41 2.30 -2.10
N GLY A 31 5.33 1.70 -1.59
CA GLY A 31 4.61 2.21 -0.44
C GLY A 31 4.28 1.11 0.57
N HIS A 32 4.47 1.40 1.86
CA HIS A 32 4.11 0.54 2.98
C HIS A 32 3.04 1.20 3.86
N SER A 33 2.08 0.43 4.38
CA SER A 33 1.04 0.94 5.29
C SER A 33 0.25 2.12 4.67
N LYS A 34 0.14 3.28 5.35
CA LYS A 34 -0.38 4.53 4.76
C LYS A 34 0.39 4.94 3.48
N GLY A 35 1.68 4.67 3.39
CA GLY A 35 2.42 4.83 2.14
C GLY A 35 1.85 3.98 1.00
N GLY A 36 1.32 2.79 1.31
CA GLY A 36 0.65 1.90 0.36
C GLY A 36 -0.63 2.50 -0.22
N ASP A 37 -1.50 3.08 0.61
CA ASP A 37 -2.72 3.75 0.13
C ASP A 37 -2.39 5.02 -0.69
N LEU A 38 -1.34 5.74 -0.32
CA LEU A 38 -0.86 6.91 -1.04
C LEU A 38 -0.32 6.54 -2.42
N VAL A 39 0.51 5.50 -2.55
CA VAL A 39 1.05 5.12 -3.87
C VAL A 39 -0.03 4.56 -4.81
N ILE A 40 -1.06 3.88 -4.27
CA ILE A 40 -2.24 3.49 -5.07
C ILE A 40 -2.99 4.75 -5.53
N SER A 41 -3.16 5.74 -4.65
CA SER A 41 -3.83 7.00 -4.99
C SER A 41 -3.03 7.77 -6.05
N MET A 42 -1.72 7.92 -5.86
CA MET A 42 -0.81 8.51 -6.85
C MET A 42 -0.96 7.81 -8.20
N ALA A 43 -0.91 6.48 -8.24
CA ALA A 43 -1.07 5.71 -9.46
C ALA A 43 -2.45 5.92 -10.14
N SER A 44 -3.49 6.18 -9.37
CA SER A 44 -4.86 6.35 -9.86
C SER A 44 -5.15 7.75 -10.41
N PHE A 45 -4.42 8.77 -9.93
CA PHE A 45 -4.72 10.18 -10.22
C PHE A 45 -3.61 10.92 -10.98
N LEU A 46 -2.35 10.50 -10.84
CA LEU A 46 -1.19 11.16 -11.41
C LEU A 46 -0.70 10.46 -12.68
N LYS A 47 0.12 11.17 -13.46
CA LYS A 47 0.80 10.62 -14.65
C LYS A 47 2.27 10.32 -14.34
N GLY A 48 2.95 9.60 -15.25
CA GLY A 48 4.38 9.29 -15.11
C GLY A 48 4.71 8.15 -14.15
N ILE A 49 3.73 7.29 -13.81
CA ILE A 49 3.91 6.15 -12.92
C ILE A 49 3.83 4.87 -13.77
N THR A 50 4.90 4.07 -13.75
CA THR A 50 5.02 2.85 -14.58
C THR A 50 4.71 1.58 -13.79
N ALA A 51 5.12 1.53 -12.52
CA ALA A 51 4.97 0.35 -11.67
C ALA A 51 4.81 0.74 -10.21
N THR A 52 3.96 0.06 -9.47
CA THR A 52 3.66 0.35 -8.07
C THR A 52 3.71 -0.92 -7.23
N ALA A 53 4.64 -0.99 -6.28
CA ALA A 53 4.71 -2.04 -5.28
C ALA A 53 4.09 -1.55 -3.96
N VAL A 54 3.16 -2.34 -3.43
CA VAL A 54 2.37 -2.01 -2.23
C VAL A 54 2.62 -3.08 -1.18
N VAL A 55 3.10 -2.69 0.00
CA VAL A 55 3.35 -3.57 1.13
C VAL A 55 2.33 -3.27 2.23
N ASN A 56 1.43 -4.23 2.54
CA ASN A 56 0.40 -4.07 3.56
C ASN A 56 -0.37 -2.73 3.44
N GLY A 57 -0.76 -2.37 2.23
CA GLY A 57 -1.51 -1.14 1.93
C GLY A 57 -3.03 -1.33 1.97
N SER A 58 -3.75 -0.22 1.83
CA SER A 58 -5.21 -0.18 1.79
C SER A 58 -5.72 0.38 0.46
N VAL A 59 -6.81 -0.18 -0.06
CA VAL A 59 -7.56 0.40 -1.20
C VAL A 59 -8.58 1.44 -0.77
N ALA A 60 -8.75 1.66 0.52
CA ALA A 60 -9.47 2.79 1.08
C ALA A 60 -8.49 3.84 1.59
N ASN A 61 -8.84 5.13 1.46
CA ASN A 61 -8.07 6.21 2.07
C ASN A 61 -8.22 6.16 3.60
N VAL A 62 -7.11 6.02 4.34
CA VAL A 62 -7.14 5.89 5.81
C VAL A 62 -6.58 7.13 6.52
N ALA A 63 -7.05 7.38 7.74
CA ALA A 63 -6.55 8.34 8.74
C ALA A 63 -6.73 9.85 8.47
N ALA A 64 -6.64 10.32 7.23
CA ALA A 64 -6.88 11.72 6.89
C ALA A 64 -7.41 11.85 5.47
N ASP A 65 -8.21 12.89 5.21
CA ASP A 65 -8.77 13.16 3.89
C ASP A 65 -7.64 13.37 2.87
N LEU A 66 -7.88 12.88 1.65
CA LEU A 66 -6.96 13.03 0.53
C LEU A 66 -7.61 13.89 -0.55
N HIS A 67 -6.95 14.97 -0.92
CA HIS A 67 -7.43 15.89 -1.95
C HIS A 67 -6.56 15.80 -3.20
N TYR A 68 -7.19 15.98 -4.36
CA TYR A 68 -6.51 16.26 -5.62
C TYR A 68 -7.43 17.08 -6.51
N LYS A 69 -7.07 18.35 -6.74
CA LYS A 69 -7.93 19.32 -7.44
C LYS A 69 -9.32 19.34 -6.79
N ASP A 70 -10.38 19.12 -7.57
CA ASP A 70 -11.76 19.13 -7.09
C ASP A 70 -12.22 17.79 -6.49
N ILE A 71 -11.33 16.79 -6.40
CA ILE A 71 -11.63 15.47 -5.86
C ILE A 71 -11.22 15.42 -4.39
N THR A 72 -12.11 14.90 -3.54
CA THR A 72 -11.82 14.57 -2.15
C THR A 72 -12.18 13.11 -1.89
N LEU A 73 -11.22 12.34 -1.40
CA LEU A 73 -11.44 11.01 -0.83
C LEU A 73 -11.43 11.15 0.70
N PRO A 74 -12.58 11.05 1.39
CA PRO A 74 -12.61 11.10 2.84
C PRO A 74 -11.84 9.94 3.47
N ALA A 75 -11.32 10.13 4.67
CA ALA A 75 -10.81 9.02 5.47
C ALA A 75 -11.93 8.02 5.76
N ILE A 76 -11.64 6.72 5.63
CA ILE A 76 -12.59 5.67 5.98
C ILE A 76 -12.97 5.75 7.46
N GLY A 77 -14.25 5.56 7.75
CA GLY A 77 -14.74 5.47 9.12
C GLY A 77 -14.19 4.25 9.87
N TYR A 78 -14.17 4.35 11.19
CA TYR A 78 -13.76 3.26 12.07
C TYR A 78 -14.69 3.18 13.29
N ASP A 79 -14.78 1.99 13.88
CA ASP A 79 -15.49 1.72 15.12
C ASP A 79 -14.52 1.22 16.19
N PRO A 80 -14.15 2.08 17.16
CA PRO A 80 -13.25 1.71 18.26
C PRO A 80 -13.73 0.51 19.09
N LYS A 81 -15.04 0.22 19.10
CA LYS A 81 -15.61 -0.89 19.88
C LYS A 81 -15.21 -2.25 19.31
N LYS A 82 -14.74 -2.31 18.07
CA LYS A 82 -14.21 -3.53 17.43
C LYS A 82 -12.77 -3.84 17.83
N ALA A 83 -12.08 -2.90 18.48
CA ALA A 83 -10.74 -3.17 18.99
C ALA A 83 -10.79 -4.21 20.10
N THR A 84 -9.77 -5.05 20.18
CA THR A 84 -9.65 -6.06 21.24
C THR A 84 -8.35 -5.87 22.03
N PHE A 85 -8.27 -6.49 23.20
CA PHE A 85 -7.09 -6.42 24.07
C PHE A 85 -6.56 -7.84 24.26
N PRO A 86 -5.63 -8.32 23.41
CA PRO A 86 -5.11 -9.68 23.51
C PRO A 86 -4.36 -9.94 24.83
N GLN A 87 -3.84 -8.89 25.46
CA GLN A 87 -3.22 -8.93 26.77
C GLN A 87 -3.31 -7.54 27.44
N PRO A 88 -3.19 -7.43 28.78
CA PRO A 88 -3.30 -6.15 29.48
C PRO A 88 -2.35 -5.09 28.93
N GLY A 89 -2.89 -3.94 28.52
CA GLY A 89 -2.11 -2.80 28.01
C GLY A 89 -1.75 -2.84 26.53
N PHE A 90 -2.12 -3.90 25.80
CA PHE A 90 -1.89 -4.01 24.35
C PHE A 90 -3.22 -4.09 23.61
N ILE A 91 -3.36 -3.31 22.54
CA ILE A 91 -4.58 -3.22 21.74
C ILE A 91 -4.36 -3.82 20.35
N ASP A 92 -5.31 -4.62 19.88
CA ASP A 92 -5.42 -5.07 18.50
C ASP A 92 -6.47 -4.23 17.80
N ILE A 93 -6.06 -3.59 16.69
CA ILE A 93 -6.88 -2.65 15.92
C ILE A 93 -7.23 -3.20 14.54
N GLY A 94 -6.89 -4.45 14.21
CA GLY A 94 -7.02 -4.99 12.86
C GLY A 94 -8.45 -4.94 12.29
N ASP A 95 -9.46 -4.92 13.16
CA ASP A 95 -10.88 -4.92 12.81
C ASP A 95 -11.59 -3.56 12.96
N VAL A 96 -10.88 -2.48 13.33
CA VAL A 96 -11.55 -1.20 13.66
C VAL A 96 -12.11 -0.48 12.43
N PHE A 97 -11.47 -0.59 11.27
CA PHE A 97 -11.91 0.10 10.07
C PHE A 97 -13.19 -0.51 9.50
N ASN A 98 -14.07 0.35 8.99
CA ASN A 98 -15.29 -0.08 8.32
C ASN A 98 -14.98 -0.72 6.96
N ASN A 99 -15.98 -1.40 6.38
CA ASN A 99 -15.86 -1.98 5.05
C ASN A 99 -15.97 -0.88 3.97
N PRO A 100 -14.95 -0.63 3.13
CA PRO A 100 -15.02 0.37 2.07
C PRO A 100 -15.94 0.00 0.91
N LEU A 101 -16.49 -1.21 0.88
CA LEU A 101 -17.44 -1.65 -0.15
C LEU A 101 -18.90 -1.38 0.22
N GLU A 102 -19.17 -0.84 1.41
CA GLU A 102 -20.51 -0.52 1.93
C GLU A 102 -20.72 1.00 2.05
N GLU A 103 -21.94 1.47 1.81
CA GLU A 103 -22.29 2.88 2.05
C GLU A 103 -22.35 3.19 3.56
N PRO A 104 -21.90 4.37 4.02
CA PRO A 104 -21.36 5.50 3.24
C PRO A 104 -19.84 5.40 2.95
N ASN A 105 -19.17 4.34 3.40
CA ASN A 105 -17.71 4.22 3.35
C ASN A 105 -17.14 4.08 1.94
N ARG A 106 -17.97 3.74 0.94
CA ARG A 106 -17.58 3.69 -0.48
C ARG A 106 -16.91 4.96 -1.00
N GLN A 107 -17.21 6.11 -0.41
CA GLN A 107 -16.58 7.38 -0.78
C GLN A 107 -15.06 7.39 -0.51
N SER A 108 -14.58 6.59 0.45
CA SER A 108 -13.15 6.46 0.76
C SER A 108 -12.38 5.56 -0.21
N LEU A 109 -13.08 4.82 -1.09
CA LEU A 109 -12.46 3.85 -1.98
C LEU A 109 -11.61 4.56 -3.03
N ILE A 110 -10.33 4.19 -3.10
CA ILE A 110 -9.40 4.71 -4.09
C ILE A 110 -9.74 4.06 -5.45
N PRO A 111 -9.92 4.84 -6.53
CA PRO A 111 -10.34 4.31 -7.83
C PRO A 111 -9.17 3.65 -8.57
N VAL A 112 -8.64 2.55 -8.02
CA VAL A 112 -7.45 1.82 -8.48
C VAL A 112 -7.52 1.43 -9.96
N TRP A 113 -8.72 1.23 -10.50
CA TRP A 113 -8.96 0.94 -11.91
C TRP A 113 -8.62 2.10 -12.85
N ARG A 114 -8.40 3.32 -12.34
CA ARG A 114 -7.91 4.44 -13.15
C ARG A 114 -6.42 4.38 -13.41
N ALA A 115 -5.68 3.58 -12.65
CA ALA A 115 -4.24 3.44 -12.83
C ALA A 115 -3.90 2.71 -14.14
N ASP A 116 -2.84 3.18 -14.80
CA ASP A 116 -2.28 2.57 -16.01
C ASP A 116 -0.97 1.81 -15.71
N CYS A 117 -0.49 1.84 -14.46
CA CYS A 117 0.72 1.16 -14.04
C CYS A 117 0.50 -0.33 -13.75
N LYS A 118 1.60 -1.09 -13.67
CA LYS A 118 1.57 -2.46 -13.13
C LYS A 118 1.59 -2.42 -11.61
N PHE A 119 0.92 -3.36 -10.95
CA PHE A 119 0.92 -3.48 -9.50
C PHE A 119 1.53 -4.79 -9.02
N LEU A 120 2.24 -4.71 -7.90
CA LEU A 120 2.64 -5.84 -7.05
C LEU A 120 2.12 -5.56 -5.63
N PHE A 121 1.34 -6.47 -5.09
CA PHE A 121 0.90 -6.43 -3.70
C PHE A 121 1.66 -7.46 -2.87
N ILE A 122 2.27 -7.00 -1.79
CA ILE A 122 2.91 -7.81 -0.75
C ILE A 122 2.05 -7.74 0.50
N VAL A 123 1.60 -8.89 0.98
CA VAL A 123 0.64 -9.00 2.08
C VAL A 123 1.18 -9.92 3.17
N GLY A 124 1.21 -9.42 4.40
CA GLY A 124 1.32 -10.25 5.60
C GLY A 124 -0.06 -10.71 6.05
N GLU A 125 -0.28 -12.02 6.13
CA GLU A 125 -1.60 -12.57 6.49
C GLU A 125 -1.92 -12.48 7.99
N ASP A 126 -0.94 -12.15 8.83
CA ASP A 126 -1.14 -11.85 10.26
C ASP A 126 -0.98 -10.35 10.53
N ASP A 127 -1.29 -9.49 9.55
CA ASP A 127 -1.34 -8.04 9.75
C ASP A 127 -2.44 -7.66 10.78
N ARG A 128 -2.03 -7.03 11.88
CA ARG A 128 -2.91 -6.56 12.96
C ARG A 128 -3.15 -5.05 12.99
N ASN A 129 -2.62 -4.32 12.01
CA ASN A 129 -2.97 -2.91 11.83
C ASN A 129 -4.31 -2.77 11.09
N TRP A 130 -4.51 -3.58 10.05
CA TRP A 130 -5.74 -3.66 9.27
C TRP A 130 -5.76 -4.91 8.38
N LYS A 131 -6.84 -5.11 7.61
CA LYS A 131 -7.03 -6.27 6.73
C LYS A 131 -6.33 -6.12 5.37
N SER A 132 -5.00 -6.18 5.36
CA SER A 132 -4.19 -6.05 4.13
C SER A 132 -4.56 -7.09 3.05
N ASP A 133 -4.91 -8.31 3.46
CA ASP A 133 -5.39 -9.39 2.58
C ASP A 133 -6.70 -9.02 1.89
N PHE A 134 -7.69 -8.55 2.66
CA PHE A 134 -8.96 -8.08 2.15
C PHE A 134 -8.78 -6.91 1.17
N TYR A 135 -7.89 -5.97 1.49
CA TYR A 135 -7.63 -4.83 0.60
C TYR A 135 -6.96 -5.23 -0.71
N ALA A 136 -5.98 -6.15 -0.67
CA ALA A 136 -5.34 -6.67 -1.88
C ALA A 136 -6.32 -7.46 -2.76
N GLN A 137 -7.15 -8.33 -2.17
CA GLN A 137 -8.20 -9.06 -2.89
C GLN A 137 -9.22 -8.10 -3.52
N THR A 138 -9.60 -7.05 -2.79
CA THR A 138 -10.50 -6.01 -3.30
C THR A 138 -9.87 -5.25 -4.47
N ALA A 139 -8.56 -4.93 -4.40
CA ALA A 139 -7.83 -4.32 -5.50
C ALA A 139 -7.87 -5.18 -6.76
N CYS A 140 -7.59 -6.49 -6.64
CA CYS A 140 -7.67 -7.44 -7.76
C CYS A 140 -9.04 -7.42 -8.40
N LYS A 141 -10.10 -7.58 -7.58
CA LYS A 141 -11.48 -7.61 -8.05
C LYS A 141 -11.85 -6.33 -8.80
N LEU A 142 -11.55 -5.16 -8.23
CA LEU A 142 -11.87 -3.88 -8.85
C LEU A 142 -11.11 -3.66 -10.16
N LEU A 143 -9.85 -4.10 -10.24
CA LEU A 143 -9.07 -4.05 -11.48
C LEU A 143 -9.68 -4.97 -12.55
N GLU A 144 -9.95 -6.23 -12.21
CA GLU A 144 -10.52 -7.22 -13.13
C GLU A 144 -11.92 -6.81 -13.63
N GLU A 145 -12.79 -6.30 -12.75
CA GLU A 145 -14.14 -5.79 -13.10
C GLU A 145 -14.11 -4.62 -14.10
N HIS A 146 -13.01 -3.86 -14.12
CA HIS A 146 -12.81 -2.75 -15.06
C HIS A 146 -11.91 -3.14 -16.25
N GLY A 147 -11.70 -4.43 -16.49
CA GLY A 147 -10.94 -4.95 -17.64
C GLY A 147 -9.44 -4.70 -17.58
N LYS A 148 -8.90 -4.39 -16.39
CA LYS A 148 -7.44 -4.28 -16.17
C LYS A 148 -6.85 -5.66 -15.92
N GLU A 149 -5.55 -5.80 -16.19
CA GLU A 149 -4.82 -7.03 -15.87
C GLU A 149 -4.85 -7.29 -14.36
N LYS A 150 -5.02 -8.56 -13.99
CA LYS A 150 -4.93 -9.00 -12.60
C LYS A 150 -3.52 -8.71 -12.06
N PRO A 151 -3.39 -7.99 -10.93
CA PRO A 151 -2.09 -7.68 -10.38
C PRO A 151 -1.43 -8.92 -9.74
N GLU A 152 -0.11 -8.89 -9.61
CA GLU A 152 0.61 -9.89 -8.83
C GLU A 152 0.34 -9.65 -7.34
N VAL A 153 0.00 -10.70 -6.60
CA VAL A 153 -0.18 -10.64 -5.15
C VAL A 153 0.58 -11.79 -4.50
N VAL A 154 1.35 -11.46 -3.47
CA VAL A 154 2.15 -12.40 -2.70
C VAL A 154 1.71 -12.33 -1.25
N TYR A 155 1.24 -13.47 -0.74
CA TYR A 155 0.79 -13.62 0.62
C TYR A 155 1.86 -14.34 1.45
N TYR A 156 2.17 -13.79 2.61
CA TYR A 156 3.12 -14.35 3.56
C TYR A 156 2.37 -14.78 4.83
N PRO A 157 2.15 -16.10 5.02
CA PRO A 157 1.55 -16.63 6.23
C PRO A 157 2.36 -16.22 7.46
N LYS A 158 1.66 -15.77 8.51
CA LYS A 158 2.27 -15.33 9.79
C LYS A 158 3.30 -14.20 9.65
N ALA A 159 3.28 -13.44 8.57
CA ALA A 159 3.95 -12.14 8.51
C ALA A 159 2.97 -11.05 8.98
N GLY A 160 3.50 -10.07 9.69
CA GLY A 160 2.74 -8.98 10.30
C GLY A 160 2.75 -7.72 9.45
N HIS A 161 2.37 -6.60 10.07
CA HIS A 161 2.23 -5.32 9.37
C HIS A 161 3.57 -4.76 8.85
N TYR A 162 4.65 -4.83 9.62
CA TYR A 162 5.93 -4.18 9.31
C TYR A 162 6.90 -5.10 8.55
N ILE A 163 6.63 -5.37 7.27
CA ILE A 163 7.55 -6.09 6.38
C ILE A 163 8.66 -5.13 5.93
N GLU A 164 9.69 -5.04 6.75
CA GLU A 164 10.88 -4.22 6.55
C GLU A 164 11.88 -4.82 5.54
N PRO A 165 12.95 -4.10 5.15
CA PRO A 165 14.08 -4.70 4.45
C PRO A 165 14.68 -5.90 5.20
N PRO A 166 15.40 -6.80 4.49
CA PRO A 166 15.88 -8.05 5.06
C PRO A 166 16.63 -7.90 6.38
N TYR A 167 16.35 -8.82 7.32
CA TYR A 167 17.01 -8.96 8.63
C TYR A 167 16.70 -7.85 9.65
N TYR A 168 15.74 -6.96 9.37
CA TYR A 168 15.20 -6.09 10.40
C TYR A 168 14.45 -6.91 11.46
N PRO A 169 14.76 -6.74 12.76
CA PRO A 169 14.13 -7.54 13.80
C PRO A 169 12.64 -7.24 13.87
N LEU A 170 11.83 -8.29 13.99
CA LEU A 170 10.38 -8.17 14.18
C LEU A 170 10.08 -7.40 15.47
N CYS A 171 9.33 -6.31 15.35
CA CYS A 171 8.74 -5.59 16.48
C CYS A 171 7.26 -5.96 16.63
N LYS A 172 6.93 -6.87 17.56
CA LYS A 172 5.57 -7.39 17.73
C LYS A 172 4.56 -6.34 18.23
N ALA A 173 5.02 -5.32 18.94
CA ALA A 173 4.16 -4.26 19.45
C ALA A 173 4.95 -2.99 19.80
N PHE A 174 4.34 -1.83 19.56
CA PHE A 174 4.84 -0.53 20.03
C PHE A 174 3.70 0.51 20.07
N ILE A 175 3.95 1.66 20.70
CA ILE A 175 2.94 2.73 20.82
C ILE A 175 2.62 3.30 19.44
N HIS A 176 1.38 3.12 19.01
CA HIS A 176 0.91 3.75 17.78
C HIS A 176 0.54 5.20 18.04
N LYS A 177 1.19 6.15 17.37
CA LYS A 177 1.07 7.58 17.65
C LYS A 177 -0.37 8.12 17.57
N LEU A 178 -1.20 7.61 16.67
CA LEU A 178 -2.59 8.05 16.53
C LEU A 178 -3.53 7.40 17.54
N VAL A 179 -3.24 6.17 17.96
CA VAL A 179 -4.07 5.43 18.93
C VAL A 179 -3.68 5.78 20.36
N GLY A 180 -2.42 6.13 20.62
CA GLY A 180 -1.89 6.48 21.94
C GLY A 180 -1.60 5.28 22.84
N LEU A 181 -1.79 4.05 22.36
CA LEU A 181 -1.56 2.81 23.11
C LEU A 181 -0.59 1.87 22.36
N PRO A 182 0.05 0.93 23.06
CA PRO A 182 0.81 -0.16 22.43
C PRO A 182 -0.11 -1.02 21.55
N CYS A 183 0.05 -0.91 20.24
CA CYS A 183 -0.67 -1.76 19.28
C CYS A 183 0.14 -3.02 18.99
N VAL A 184 -0.54 -4.15 18.80
CA VAL A 184 0.07 -5.36 18.23
C VAL A 184 0.11 -5.25 16.71
N TRP A 185 1.17 -5.77 16.10
CA TRP A 185 1.40 -5.68 14.64
C TRP A 185 1.40 -7.04 13.95
N GLY A 186 1.27 -8.11 14.73
CA GLY A 186 1.35 -9.50 14.30
C GLY A 186 2.74 -9.92 13.81
N GLY A 187 2.81 -11.13 13.30
CA GLY A 187 4.02 -11.75 12.80
C GLY A 187 4.64 -12.76 13.76
N GLU A 188 5.17 -13.84 13.20
CA GLU A 188 6.05 -14.77 13.91
C GLU A 188 7.50 -14.62 13.45
N PRO A 189 8.50 -14.58 14.36
CA PRO A 189 9.86 -14.14 14.03
C PRO A 189 10.48 -14.86 12.82
N LYS A 190 10.30 -16.19 12.76
CA LYS A 190 10.85 -17.01 11.68
C LYS A 190 10.16 -16.68 10.36
N GLU A 191 8.85 -16.85 10.28
CA GLU A 191 8.07 -16.63 9.06
C GLU A 191 8.13 -15.17 8.58
N HIS A 192 8.09 -14.22 9.50
CA HIS A 192 8.23 -12.79 9.20
C HIS A 192 9.62 -12.47 8.62
N SER A 193 10.70 -13.04 9.15
CA SER A 193 12.04 -12.84 8.59
C SER A 193 12.17 -13.39 7.17
N PHE A 194 11.54 -14.54 6.88
CA PHE A 194 11.47 -15.07 5.52
C PHE A 194 10.68 -14.15 4.58
N ALA A 195 9.56 -13.60 5.05
CA ALA A 195 8.74 -12.65 4.29
C ALA A 195 9.53 -11.39 3.92
N GLN A 196 10.34 -10.84 4.83
CA GLN A 196 11.20 -9.68 4.54
C GLN A 196 12.24 -10.01 3.45
N VAL A 197 12.89 -11.18 3.53
CA VAL A 197 13.89 -11.60 2.53
C VAL A 197 13.27 -11.81 1.16
N ASP A 198 12.18 -12.59 1.08
CA ASP A 198 11.53 -12.92 -0.19
C ASP A 198 10.87 -11.69 -0.81
N SER A 199 10.15 -10.88 -0.02
CA SER A 199 9.49 -9.67 -0.54
C SER A 199 10.48 -8.66 -1.10
N TRP A 200 11.65 -8.50 -0.47
CA TRP A 200 12.70 -7.64 -0.99
C TRP A 200 13.16 -8.06 -2.39
N GLN A 201 13.42 -9.36 -2.57
CA GLN A 201 13.83 -9.90 -3.87
C GLN A 201 12.74 -9.75 -4.93
N ARG A 202 11.47 -9.98 -4.56
CA ARG A 202 10.33 -9.80 -5.47
C ARG A 202 10.13 -8.36 -5.89
N ILE A 203 10.22 -7.41 -4.95
CA ILE A 203 10.11 -5.98 -5.24
C ILE A 203 11.21 -5.55 -6.21
N GLN A 204 12.46 -5.99 -5.99
CA GLN A 204 13.56 -5.73 -6.91
C GLN A 204 13.30 -6.32 -8.30
N ALA A 205 12.89 -7.59 -8.39
CA ALA A 205 12.59 -8.24 -9.65
C ALA A 205 11.44 -7.56 -10.41
N PHE A 206 10.38 -7.15 -9.70
CA PHE A 206 9.24 -6.43 -10.25
C PHE A 206 9.67 -5.08 -10.85
N PHE A 207 10.44 -4.27 -10.10
CA PHE A 207 10.91 -3.00 -10.65
C PHE A 207 11.91 -3.15 -11.78
N HIS A 208 12.83 -4.13 -11.73
CA HIS A 208 13.71 -4.43 -12.85
C HIS A 208 12.90 -4.78 -14.12
N LYS A 209 11.89 -5.64 -13.99
CA LYS A 209 11.04 -6.06 -15.12
C LYS A 209 10.27 -4.88 -15.75
N HIS A 210 9.76 -3.96 -14.94
CA HIS A 210 8.84 -2.93 -15.42
C HIS A 210 9.48 -1.55 -15.68
N LEU A 211 10.60 -1.23 -15.03
CA LEU A 211 11.30 0.05 -15.21
C LEU A 211 12.54 -0.07 -16.09
N ILE A 212 13.16 -1.26 -16.14
CA ILE A 212 14.35 -1.55 -16.95
C ILE A 212 13.94 -2.37 -18.16
N GLN A 213 12.97 -1.88 -18.96
CA GLN A 213 12.83 -2.42 -20.31
C GLN A 213 14.00 -1.95 -21.16
N GLU A 214 14.70 -2.89 -21.79
CA GLU A 214 15.62 -2.60 -22.89
C GLU A 214 14.77 -2.04 -24.04
N ARG A 215 15.18 -0.90 -24.63
CA ARG A 215 14.57 -0.50 -25.90
C ARG A 215 14.84 -1.64 -26.88
N PRO A 216 13.86 -2.11 -27.66
CA PRO A 216 14.17 -2.97 -28.80
C PRO A 216 15.23 -2.23 -29.61
N SER A 217 16.39 -2.86 -29.80
CA SER A 217 17.40 -2.35 -30.71
C SER A 217 16.69 -2.06 -32.03
N SER A 218 16.58 -0.79 -32.39
CA SER A 218 16.17 -0.41 -33.74
C SER A 218 17.18 -1.05 -34.67
N LYS A 219 16.80 -2.18 -35.30
CA LYS A 219 17.53 -2.70 -36.43
C LYS A 219 17.42 -1.62 -37.51
N LEU A 220 18.49 -0.84 -37.65
CA LEU A 220 18.80 -0.07 -38.86
C LEU A 220 19.05 -1.06 -40.00
#